data_AF-A0A1A0WFL1-F1
#
_entry.id   AF-A0A1A0WFL1-F1
#
_cell.length_a   1.000
_cell.length_b   1.000
_cell.length_c   1.000
_cell.angle_alpha   90.00
_cell.angle_beta   90.00
_cell.angle_gamma   90.00
#
_symmetry.space_group_name_H-M   'P 1'
#
loop_
_entity.id
_entity.type
_entity.pdbx_description
1 polymer ?
#
loop_
_entity_poly.entity_id
_entity_poly.type
_entity_poly.pdbx_seq_one_letter_code
_entity_poly.pdbx_strand_id
1 'polypeptide(L)'
;MQVRTGFRRQHVYPIPDVDQPGCEAGVVSTRHWLDWRQANSVTVFGIEFMRRVAAVLAERGITPVDEWVEQSWHTRAGSPTRHQSFMDPYGEANVAALVNKIAYPVDSVTFHQIIMDVVPQVLESFPMELSKTVGKPGQHMIAPYLWTIDLKTPRIPSTFKTRNHLREIVFTSPHYYCGYTVAQGHIPVYRTSAQWPLDAEFDLVPLTYDQNPKKPVRRSDIPQVASEVLSTVSRISERLGFTVGPASAGRWVKDGGNANPYVVSAHVENDLLIDELVRRARPFGHLATVVAGQPGIPQRRNGRHDIVRFAARPGFAAAVSESPDDGRLVLTVEST
;
A
#
# COMPACT_ATOMS: atom_id res chain seq x y z
N MET A 1 -40.51 18.11 28.44
CA MET A 1 -39.91 16.76 28.60
C MET A 1 -38.80 16.61 27.57
N GLN A 2 -37.55 16.91 27.93
CA GLN A 2 -36.40 16.70 27.05
C GLN A 2 -36.06 15.20 27.04
N VAL A 3 -36.19 14.56 25.89
CA VAL A 3 -35.74 13.18 25.70
C VAL A 3 -34.21 13.18 25.76
N ARG A 4 -33.64 12.90 26.93
CA ARG A 4 -32.23 12.53 27.08
C ARG A 4 -32.06 11.16 26.42
N THR A 5 -31.73 11.13 25.14
CA THR A 5 -31.21 9.91 24.51
C THR A 5 -29.93 9.53 25.25
N GLY A 6 -29.99 8.47 26.05
CA GLY A 6 -28.81 7.89 26.69
C GLY A 6 -27.70 7.72 25.66
N PHE A 7 -26.47 8.10 26.04
CA PHE A 7 -25.29 7.93 25.21
C PHE A 7 -25.14 6.43 24.86
N ARG A 8 -25.68 6.01 23.71
CA ARG A 8 -25.37 4.69 23.15
C ARG A 8 -23.85 4.60 23.06
N ARG A 9 -23.27 3.53 23.60
CA ARG A 9 -21.84 3.21 23.41
C ARG A 9 -21.52 3.37 21.92
N GLN A 10 -20.60 4.27 21.61
CA GLN A 10 -20.21 4.56 20.24
C GLN A 10 -19.55 3.31 19.65
N HIS A 11 -19.71 3.09 18.34
CA HIS A 11 -18.93 2.06 17.66
C HIS A 11 -17.46 2.50 17.66
N VAL A 12 -16.62 1.69 18.30
CA VAL A 12 -15.19 1.87 18.40
C VAL A 12 -14.55 0.70 17.67
N TYR A 13 -13.68 0.99 16.71
CA TYR A 13 -12.96 0.00 15.91
C TYR A 13 -11.50 -0.04 16.35
N PRO A 14 -10.94 -1.20 16.64
CA PRO A 14 -9.56 -1.29 17.06
C PRO A 14 -8.60 -1.18 15.86
N ILE A 15 -7.42 -0.64 16.12
CA ILE A 15 -6.30 -0.54 15.19
C ILE A 15 -5.27 -1.63 15.52
N PRO A 16 -4.77 -2.37 14.52
CA PRO A 16 -3.75 -3.38 14.74
C PRO A 16 -2.51 -2.84 15.45
N ASP A 17 -1.96 -3.63 16.37
CA ASP A 17 -0.67 -3.33 16.99
C ASP A 17 0.44 -3.92 16.13
N VAL A 18 1.25 -3.05 15.53
CA VAL A 18 2.29 -3.40 14.57
C VAL A 18 3.58 -2.73 15.03
N ASP A 19 4.56 -3.56 15.36
CA ASP A 19 5.89 -3.11 15.78
C ASP A 19 6.74 -2.69 14.58
N GLN A 20 6.39 -1.55 13.98
CA GLN A 20 7.13 -0.94 12.87
C GLN A 20 7.17 0.59 12.99
N PRO A 21 8.27 1.23 12.51
CA PRO A 21 8.35 2.69 12.49
C PRO A 21 7.18 3.34 11.75
N GLY A 22 6.59 4.35 12.37
CA GLY A 22 5.45 5.08 11.80
C GLY A 22 4.10 4.37 11.95
N CYS A 23 4.02 3.23 12.63
CA CYS A 23 2.77 2.58 13.01
C CYS A 23 2.33 3.02 14.42
N GLU A 24 1.02 3.11 14.64
CA GLU A 24 0.43 3.38 15.95
C GLU A 24 -0.84 2.53 16.14
N ALA A 25 -0.96 1.89 17.30
CA ALA A 25 -2.13 1.12 17.70
C ALA A 25 -3.23 2.05 18.28
N GLY A 26 -4.35 1.48 18.70
CA GLY A 26 -5.40 2.22 19.41
C GLY A 26 -6.79 1.96 18.85
N VAL A 27 -7.62 2.99 18.79
CA VAL A 27 -9.01 2.86 18.36
C VAL A 27 -9.52 4.06 17.56
N VAL A 28 -10.42 3.80 16.62
CA VAL A 28 -11.10 4.79 15.76
C VAL A 28 -12.60 4.79 16.04
N SER A 29 -13.21 5.97 16.05
CA SER A 29 -14.66 6.14 16.24
C SER A 29 -15.19 7.32 15.43
N THR A 30 -16.50 7.58 15.49
CA THR A 30 -17.11 8.75 14.83
C THR A 30 -16.55 10.11 15.33
N ARG A 31 -15.83 10.14 16.46
CA ARG A 31 -15.20 11.35 17.01
C ARG A 31 -13.69 11.39 16.81
N HIS A 32 -13.06 10.23 16.59
CA HIS A 32 -11.62 10.09 16.42
C HIS A 32 -11.38 9.41 15.08
N TRP A 33 -10.94 10.22 14.12
CA TRP A 33 -10.68 9.80 12.75
C TRP A 33 -9.37 9.03 12.68
N LEU A 34 -9.27 8.10 11.74
CA LEU A 34 -8.04 7.39 11.41
C LEU A 34 -6.95 8.41 11.02
N ASP A 35 -5.87 8.44 11.78
CA ASP A 35 -4.67 9.21 11.42
C ASP A 35 -3.73 8.41 10.51
N TRP A 36 -2.63 9.03 10.10
CA TRP A 36 -1.69 8.39 9.17
C TRP A 36 -0.89 7.25 9.78
N ARG A 37 -0.60 7.29 11.09
CA ARG A 37 0.14 6.22 11.77
C ARG A 37 -0.74 4.99 11.96
N GLN A 38 -1.98 5.21 12.33
CA GLN A 38 -2.99 4.18 12.42
C GLN A 38 -3.30 3.58 11.03
N ALA A 39 -3.32 4.41 9.98
CA ALA A 39 -3.46 3.94 8.60
C ALA A 39 -2.27 3.06 8.17
N ASN A 40 -1.03 3.41 8.57
CA ASN A 40 0.14 2.55 8.36
C ASN A 40 -0.05 1.19 9.06
N SER A 41 -0.45 1.17 10.33
CA SER A 41 -0.70 -0.09 11.07
C SER A 41 -1.71 -0.98 10.37
N VAL A 42 -2.84 -0.41 9.92
CA VAL A 42 -3.88 -1.16 9.19
C VAL A 42 -3.33 -1.71 7.87
N THR A 43 -2.55 -0.92 7.15
CA THR A 43 -1.95 -1.28 5.85
C THR A 43 -0.95 -2.43 6.00
N VAL A 44 -0.01 -2.29 6.93
CA VAL A 44 1.03 -3.29 7.19
C VAL A 44 0.41 -4.59 7.67
N PHE A 45 -0.47 -4.52 8.67
CA PHE A 45 -1.12 -5.71 9.22
C PHE A 45 -1.85 -6.51 8.13
N GLY A 46 -2.55 -5.84 7.21
CA GLY A 46 -3.25 -6.50 6.11
C GLY A 46 -2.32 -7.29 5.18
N ILE A 47 -1.11 -6.78 4.93
CA ILE A 47 -0.11 -7.44 4.07
C ILE A 47 0.54 -8.60 4.81
N GLU A 48 1.02 -8.37 6.04
CA GLU A 48 1.62 -9.39 6.90
C GLU A 48 0.69 -10.59 7.10
N PHE A 49 -0.59 -10.31 7.39
CA PHE A 49 -1.61 -11.36 7.54
C PHE A 49 -1.77 -12.17 6.25
N MET A 50 -1.87 -11.51 5.09
CA MET A 50 -2.05 -12.21 3.82
C MET A 50 -0.81 -12.97 3.37
N ARG A 51 0.41 -12.46 3.66
CA ARG A 51 1.66 -13.22 3.48
C ARG A 51 1.66 -14.49 4.31
N ARG A 52 1.23 -14.42 5.57
CA ARG A 52 1.14 -15.59 6.45
C ARG A 52 0.11 -16.60 5.97
N VAL A 53 -1.06 -16.14 5.50
CA VAL A 53 -2.06 -17.01 4.84
C VAL A 53 -1.46 -17.73 3.64
N ALA A 54 -0.73 -17.02 2.77
CA ALA A 54 -0.08 -17.62 1.61
C ALA A 54 1.00 -18.63 2.00
N ALA A 55 1.81 -18.33 3.02
CA ALA A 55 2.84 -19.24 3.52
C ALA A 55 2.24 -20.56 4.04
N VAL A 56 1.18 -20.48 4.85
CA VAL A 56 0.48 -21.68 5.39
C VAL A 56 -0.16 -22.51 4.27
N LEU A 57 -0.66 -21.88 3.20
CA LEU A 57 -1.18 -22.59 2.04
C LEU A 57 -0.05 -23.21 1.20
N ALA A 58 1.09 -22.52 1.07
CA ALA A 58 2.26 -23.03 0.35
C ALA A 58 2.86 -24.28 1.01
N GLU A 59 2.86 -24.37 2.35
CA GLU A 59 3.24 -25.58 3.10
C GLU A 59 2.39 -26.81 2.72
N ARG A 60 1.19 -26.58 2.17
CA ARG A 60 0.26 -27.62 1.70
C ARG A 60 0.33 -27.83 0.18
N GLY A 61 1.31 -27.25 -0.50
CA GLY A 61 1.47 -27.30 -1.95
C GLY A 61 0.45 -26.45 -2.72
N ILE A 62 -0.25 -25.52 -2.05
CA ILE A 62 -1.23 -24.64 -2.68
C ILE A 62 -0.59 -23.27 -2.93
N THR A 63 -0.33 -22.96 -4.19
CA THR A 63 0.31 -21.70 -4.59
C THR A 63 -0.72 -20.74 -5.20
N PRO A 64 -0.56 -19.43 -4.94
CA PRO A 64 -1.38 -18.41 -5.59
C PRO A 64 -1.04 -18.30 -7.07
N VAL A 65 -1.95 -17.70 -7.84
CA VAL A 65 -1.76 -17.42 -9.28
C VAL A 65 -0.81 -16.24 -9.49
N ASP A 66 -0.87 -15.28 -8.59
CA ASP A 66 -0.05 -14.09 -8.60
C ASP A 66 0.93 -14.12 -7.41
N GLU A 67 2.14 -13.61 -7.61
CA GLU A 67 3.21 -13.57 -6.59
C GLU A 67 3.08 -12.36 -5.64
N TRP A 68 1.89 -11.73 -5.59
CA TRP A 68 1.64 -10.53 -4.80
C TRP A 68 0.24 -10.53 -4.16
N VAL A 69 0.11 -9.74 -3.09
CA VAL A 69 -1.15 -9.30 -2.49
C VAL A 69 -1.63 -8.05 -3.23
N GLU A 70 -2.85 -8.07 -3.74
CA GLU A 70 -3.52 -6.83 -4.14
C GLU A 70 -4.13 -6.15 -2.94
N GLN A 71 -3.88 -4.85 -2.75
CA GLN A 71 -4.38 -4.08 -1.63
C GLN A 71 -5.05 -2.79 -2.12
N SER A 72 -6.26 -2.48 -1.64
CA SER A 72 -6.95 -1.24 -1.99
C SER A 72 -7.80 -0.71 -0.84
N TRP A 73 -7.86 0.61 -0.71
CA TRP A 73 -8.80 1.28 0.17
C TRP A 73 -10.15 1.49 -0.54
N HIS A 74 -11.21 0.95 0.02
CA HIS A 74 -12.58 1.13 -0.43
C HIS A 74 -13.28 2.19 0.42
N THR A 75 -13.56 3.35 -0.17
CA THR A 75 -14.27 4.44 0.51
C THR A 75 -15.76 4.39 0.24
N ARG A 76 -16.58 4.70 1.25
CA ARG A 76 -18.04 4.85 1.09
C ARG A 76 -18.58 5.94 2.03
N ALA A 77 -19.81 6.39 1.78
CA ALA A 77 -20.54 7.20 2.75
C ALA A 77 -20.86 6.37 4.00
N GLY A 78 -20.53 6.92 5.17
CA GLY A 78 -20.75 6.31 6.47
C GLY A 78 -22.22 6.44 6.85
N SER A 79 -23.01 5.45 6.41
CA SER A 79 -24.44 5.23 6.65
C SER A 79 -25.40 5.80 5.58
N PRO A 80 -26.36 4.99 5.09
CA PRO A 80 -27.53 5.48 4.36
C PRO A 80 -28.66 6.00 5.28
N THR A 81 -28.53 5.91 6.61
CA THR A 81 -29.64 6.15 7.57
C THR A 81 -29.30 7.04 8.77
N ARG A 82 -28.08 7.56 8.91
CA ARG A 82 -27.74 8.54 9.95
C ARG A 82 -27.64 9.93 9.33
N HIS A 83 -28.39 10.87 9.94
CA HIS A 83 -28.50 12.28 9.55
C HIS A 83 -27.19 12.85 9.00
N GLN A 84 -27.19 13.11 7.68
CA GLN A 84 -26.10 13.76 6.93
C GLN A 84 -25.59 15.05 7.60
N SER A 85 -26.44 15.74 8.36
CA SER A 85 -26.13 17.03 8.98
C SER A 85 -25.06 17.01 10.08
N PHE A 86 -24.70 15.84 10.64
CA PHE A 86 -23.67 15.75 11.69
C PHE A 86 -22.30 15.27 11.19
N MET A 87 -22.19 14.78 9.96
CA MET A 87 -21.03 14.02 9.48
C MET A 87 -20.42 14.57 8.20
N ASP A 88 -20.56 15.89 7.99
CA ASP A 88 -20.18 16.71 6.83
C ASP A 88 -21.43 17.19 6.03
N PRO A 89 -21.73 18.50 5.93
CA PRO A 89 -22.83 19.03 5.14
C PRO A 89 -22.80 18.68 3.64
N TYR A 90 -21.69 18.14 3.11
CA TYR A 90 -21.56 17.80 1.70
C TYR A 90 -21.95 16.35 1.34
N GLY A 91 -22.25 15.48 2.32
CA GLY A 91 -22.78 14.13 2.05
C GLY A 91 -21.77 13.13 1.45
N GLU A 92 -20.46 13.39 1.62
CA GLU A 92 -19.39 12.64 0.96
C GLU A 92 -18.83 11.46 1.80
N ALA A 93 -18.05 10.59 1.15
CA ALA A 93 -17.50 9.36 1.72
C ALA A 93 -16.56 9.64 2.91
N ASN A 94 -16.97 9.27 4.12
CA ASN A 94 -16.26 9.50 5.38
C ASN A 94 -15.81 8.22 6.10
N VAL A 95 -15.98 7.05 5.46
CA VAL A 95 -15.42 5.79 5.95
C VAL A 95 -14.64 5.08 4.85
N ALA A 96 -13.55 4.42 5.26
CA ALA A 96 -12.72 3.60 4.40
C ALA A 96 -12.50 2.21 5.03
N ALA A 97 -12.47 1.18 4.20
CA ALA A 97 -12.04 -0.16 4.57
C ALA A 97 -10.88 -0.58 3.67
N LEU A 98 -9.84 -1.14 4.26
CA LEU A 98 -8.75 -1.77 3.53
C LEU A 98 -9.21 -3.15 3.07
N VAL A 99 -8.96 -3.47 1.81
CA VAL A 99 -9.22 -4.79 1.24
C VAL A 99 -7.91 -5.33 0.69
N ASN A 100 -7.54 -6.53 1.12
CA ASN A 100 -6.40 -7.29 0.61
C ASN A 100 -6.90 -8.55 -0.08
N LYS A 101 -6.26 -8.95 -1.17
CA LYS A 101 -6.67 -10.10 -1.98
C LYS A 101 -5.47 -10.89 -2.46
N ILE A 102 -5.64 -12.20 -2.51
CA ILE A 102 -4.75 -13.12 -3.22
C ILE A 102 -5.61 -14.06 -4.05
N ALA A 103 -5.26 -14.21 -5.34
CA ALA A 103 -5.95 -15.10 -6.26
C ALA A 103 -5.32 -16.51 -6.26
N TYR A 104 -6.18 -17.52 -6.27
CA TYR A 104 -5.85 -18.94 -6.31
C TYR A 104 -6.66 -19.64 -7.43
N PRO A 105 -6.17 -20.76 -7.99
CA PRO A 105 -6.97 -21.60 -8.89
C PRO A 105 -8.28 -22.06 -8.21
N VAL A 106 -9.38 -22.14 -8.97
CA VAL A 106 -10.72 -22.37 -8.40
C VAL A 106 -10.86 -23.59 -7.49
N ASP A 107 -10.17 -24.68 -7.80
CA ASP A 107 -10.28 -25.95 -7.08
C ASP A 107 -9.17 -26.16 -6.05
N SER A 108 -8.30 -25.15 -5.85
CA SER A 108 -7.13 -25.27 -4.97
C SER A 108 -7.41 -24.93 -3.51
N VAL A 109 -8.46 -24.15 -3.22
CA VAL A 109 -8.79 -23.68 -1.87
C VAL A 109 -10.31 -23.69 -1.66
N THR A 110 -10.74 -24.25 -0.54
CA THR A 110 -12.14 -24.17 -0.10
C THR A 110 -12.30 -23.17 1.04
N PHE A 111 -13.49 -22.58 1.17
CA PHE A 111 -13.78 -21.70 2.30
C PHE A 111 -13.62 -22.45 3.62
N HIS A 112 -14.08 -23.70 3.72
CA HIS A 112 -13.93 -24.51 4.93
C HIS A 112 -12.47 -24.67 5.38
N GLN A 113 -11.55 -24.98 4.44
CA GLN A 113 -10.12 -25.10 4.72
C GLN A 113 -9.50 -23.79 5.22
N ILE A 114 -9.86 -22.65 4.62
CA ILE A 114 -9.41 -21.34 5.08
C ILE A 114 -9.83 -21.12 6.53
N ILE A 115 -11.10 -21.39 6.83
CA ILE A 115 -11.71 -21.07 8.12
C ILE A 115 -11.23 -22.00 9.24
N MET A 116 -11.19 -23.31 8.98
CA MET A 116 -10.92 -24.30 10.02
C MET A 116 -9.43 -24.57 10.24
N ASP A 117 -8.60 -24.37 9.20
CA ASP A 117 -7.20 -24.80 9.28
C ASP A 117 -6.23 -23.64 9.10
N VAL A 118 -6.44 -22.77 8.12
CA VAL A 118 -5.44 -21.74 7.76
C VAL A 118 -5.48 -20.58 8.73
N VAL A 119 -6.65 -19.97 8.95
CA VAL A 119 -6.77 -18.80 9.83
C VAL A 119 -6.32 -19.12 11.26
N PRO A 120 -6.74 -20.22 11.91
CA PRO A 120 -6.26 -20.53 13.26
C PRO A 120 -4.72 -20.58 13.37
N GLN A 121 -4.03 -21.22 12.42
CA GLN A 121 -2.56 -21.28 12.39
C GLN A 121 -1.92 -19.92 12.17
N VAL A 122 -2.50 -19.10 11.29
CA VAL A 122 -2.05 -17.72 11.08
C VAL A 122 -2.16 -16.93 12.39
N LEU A 123 -3.27 -17.10 13.13
CA LEU A 123 -3.53 -16.36 14.37
C LEU A 123 -2.60 -16.71 15.53
N GLU A 124 -2.00 -17.90 15.56
CA GLU A 124 -0.97 -18.27 16.54
C GLU A 124 0.27 -17.36 16.47
N SER A 125 0.53 -16.78 15.29
CA SER A 125 1.69 -15.91 15.07
C SER A 125 1.46 -14.43 15.38
N PHE A 126 0.24 -14.03 15.79
CA PHE A 126 -0.06 -12.65 16.12
C PHE A 126 -0.27 -12.45 17.63
N PRO A 127 0.26 -11.36 18.23
CA PRO A 127 0.17 -11.10 19.66
C PRO A 127 -1.24 -10.60 20.04
N MET A 128 -2.24 -11.49 20.09
CA MET A 128 -3.62 -11.12 20.42
C MET A 128 -4.40 -12.16 21.21
N GLU A 129 -5.36 -11.66 22.00
CA GLU A 129 -6.37 -12.49 22.66
C GLU A 129 -7.47 -12.93 21.67
N LEU A 130 -7.42 -14.19 21.26
CA LEU A 130 -8.39 -14.86 20.38
C LEU A 130 -9.83 -14.91 20.93
N SER A 131 -10.03 -14.59 22.21
CA SER A 131 -11.36 -14.54 22.86
C SER A 131 -12.24 -13.39 22.36
N LYS A 132 -11.68 -12.43 21.61
CA LYS A 132 -12.39 -11.25 21.06
C LYS A 132 -12.80 -11.41 19.59
N THR A 133 -12.47 -12.53 18.95
CA THR A 133 -12.85 -12.87 17.57
C THR A 133 -14.25 -13.50 17.55
N VAL A 134 -15.30 -12.68 17.63
CA VAL A 134 -16.69 -13.19 17.65
C VAL A 134 -17.38 -12.94 16.31
N GLY A 135 -17.38 -13.95 15.44
CA GLY A 135 -18.27 -14.03 14.27
C GLY A 135 -19.37 -15.07 14.48
N LYS A 136 -20.60 -14.78 14.03
CA LYS A 136 -21.66 -15.81 13.96
C LYS A 136 -21.27 -16.84 12.89
N PRO A 137 -21.45 -18.15 13.15
CA PRO A 137 -21.24 -19.18 12.15
C PRO A 137 -22.07 -18.89 10.88
N GLY A 138 -21.43 -18.96 9.71
CA GLY A 138 -22.14 -19.05 8.43
C GLY A 138 -22.36 -17.77 7.61
N GLN A 139 -21.79 -16.61 7.99
CA GLN A 139 -21.87 -15.41 7.12
C GLN A 139 -20.52 -14.80 6.79
N HIS A 140 -19.59 -14.65 7.73
CA HIS A 140 -18.18 -14.32 7.53
C HIS A 140 -17.43 -14.71 8.81
N MET A 141 -16.19 -15.19 8.74
CA MET A 141 -15.40 -15.27 9.98
C MET A 141 -14.87 -13.88 10.30
N ILE A 142 -15.09 -13.46 11.54
CA ILE A 142 -14.42 -12.29 12.10
C ILE A 142 -13.02 -12.75 12.48
N ALA A 143 -12.04 -12.16 11.82
CA ALA A 143 -10.62 -12.25 12.09
C ALA A 143 -10.23 -11.16 13.11
N PRO A 144 -8.97 -11.09 13.54
CA PRO A 144 -8.45 -10.06 14.42
C PRO A 144 -8.91 -8.65 14.11
N TYR A 145 -9.00 -7.82 15.15
CA TYR A 145 -9.35 -6.41 15.01
C TYR A 145 -10.68 -6.16 14.27
N LEU A 146 -11.62 -7.12 14.34
CA LEU A 146 -12.92 -7.08 13.63
C LEU A 146 -12.81 -7.12 12.10
N TRP A 147 -11.70 -7.63 11.56
CA TRP A 147 -11.55 -7.86 10.13
C TRP A 147 -12.39 -9.06 9.69
N THR A 148 -12.65 -9.17 8.40
CA THR A 148 -13.36 -10.33 7.83
C THR A 148 -12.53 -11.01 6.77
N ILE A 149 -12.66 -12.33 6.69
CA ILE A 149 -12.09 -13.14 5.62
C ILE A 149 -13.21 -13.83 4.83
N ASP A 150 -13.06 -13.85 3.51
CA ASP A 150 -14.03 -14.40 2.57
C ASP A 150 -13.33 -15.09 1.39
N LEU A 151 -14.03 -15.99 0.71
CA LEU A 151 -13.58 -16.61 -0.53
C LEU A 151 -14.55 -16.23 -1.66
N LYS A 152 -14.09 -15.36 -2.57
CA LYS A 152 -14.94 -14.77 -3.61
C LYS A 152 -14.48 -15.19 -5.01
N THR A 153 -15.37 -15.09 -5.99
CA THR A 153 -14.95 -15.15 -7.40
C THR A 153 -14.50 -13.76 -7.84
N PRO A 154 -13.29 -13.61 -8.44
CA PRO A 154 -12.83 -12.31 -8.91
C PRO A 154 -13.80 -11.72 -9.93
N ARG A 155 -14.10 -10.43 -9.78
CA ARG A 155 -14.76 -9.64 -10.83
C ARG A 155 -13.70 -8.97 -11.68
N ILE A 156 -13.89 -8.95 -12.99
CA ILE A 156 -13.03 -8.19 -13.91
C ILE A 156 -13.39 -6.71 -13.76
N PRO A 157 -12.47 -5.84 -13.33
CA PRO A 157 -12.73 -4.40 -13.21
C PRO A 157 -13.32 -3.85 -14.51
N SER A 158 -14.24 -2.88 -14.42
CA SER A 158 -14.95 -2.26 -15.56
C SER A 158 -15.95 -3.14 -16.33
N THR A 159 -16.10 -4.42 -15.97
CA THR A 159 -17.07 -5.31 -16.63
C THR A 159 -17.97 -6.00 -15.60
N PHE A 160 -19.10 -6.54 -16.06
CA PHE A 160 -19.96 -7.42 -15.25
C PHE A 160 -19.49 -8.89 -15.27
N LYS A 161 -18.31 -9.18 -15.84
CA LYS A 161 -17.77 -10.53 -15.99
C LYS A 161 -16.91 -10.95 -14.79
N THR A 162 -16.83 -12.25 -14.56
CA THR A 162 -16.05 -12.88 -13.49
C THR A 162 -14.95 -13.78 -14.05
N ARG A 163 -13.83 -13.90 -13.32
CA ARG A 163 -12.77 -14.88 -13.63
C ARG A 163 -13.12 -16.21 -12.96
N ASN A 164 -13.99 -16.98 -13.59
CA ASN A 164 -14.58 -18.20 -13.00
C ASN A 164 -13.56 -19.30 -12.65
N HIS A 165 -12.41 -19.30 -13.34
CA HIS A 165 -11.30 -20.24 -13.11
C HIS A 165 -10.46 -19.91 -11.86
N LEU A 166 -10.79 -18.81 -11.17
CA LEU A 166 -10.07 -18.33 -9.99
C LEU A 166 -11.00 -18.19 -8.78
N ARG A 167 -10.39 -18.18 -7.60
CA ARG A 167 -10.98 -17.73 -6.34
C ARG A 167 -10.04 -16.74 -5.67
N GLU A 168 -10.60 -15.73 -5.02
CA GLU A 168 -9.86 -14.74 -4.24
C GLU A 168 -10.13 -14.97 -2.76
N ILE A 169 -9.06 -15.16 -1.99
CA ILE A 169 -9.12 -14.94 -0.54
C ILE A 169 -9.15 -13.44 -0.33
N VAL A 170 -10.22 -12.92 0.28
CA VAL A 170 -10.45 -11.49 0.48
C VAL A 170 -10.43 -11.19 1.98
N PHE A 171 -9.47 -10.38 2.40
CA PHE A 171 -9.31 -9.93 3.78
C PHE A 171 -9.67 -8.44 3.89
N THR A 172 -10.71 -8.13 4.67
CA THR A 172 -11.32 -6.80 4.72
C THR A 172 -11.27 -6.23 6.13
N SER A 173 -10.75 -5.02 6.29
CA SER A 173 -10.75 -4.32 7.57
C SER A 173 -12.15 -3.83 7.96
N PRO A 174 -12.36 -3.43 9.23
CA PRO A 174 -13.49 -2.60 9.59
C PRO A 174 -13.56 -1.33 8.73
N HIS A 175 -14.74 -0.72 8.73
CA HIS A 175 -14.92 0.59 8.11
C HIS A 175 -14.49 1.67 9.10
N TYR A 176 -13.27 2.17 8.94
CA TYR A 176 -12.69 3.22 9.74
C TYR A 176 -13.19 4.60 9.29
N TYR A 177 -13.49 5.50 10.22
CA TYR A 177 -13.85 6.88 9.91
C TYR A 177 -12.59 7.65 9.47
N CYS A 178 -12.59 8.20 8.26
CA CYS A 178 -11.41 8.85 7.64
C CYS A 178 -11.75 10.27 7.13
N GLY A 179 -11.00 11.28 7.56
CA GLY A 179 -11.30 12.68 7.21
C GLY A 179 -11.14 12.91 5.70
N TYR A 180 -11.93 13.80 5.09
CA TYR A 180 -11.89 14.02 3.64
C TYR A 180 -10.51 14.51 3.15
N THR A 181 -9.90 15.45 3.88
CA THR A 181 -8.52 15.93 3.65
C THR A 181 -7.45 14.97 4.17
N VAL A 182 -7.86 13.86 4.78
CA VAL A 182 -7.02 12.84 5.44
C VAL A 182 -6.92 11.60 4.56
N ALA A 183 -7.99 11.21 3.86
CA ALA A 183 -7.94 10.16 2.85
C ALA A 183 -7.10 10.54 1.60
N GLN A 184 -6.84 11.83 1.36
CA GLN A 184 -5.94 12.32 0.30
C GLN A 184 -4.51 12.60 0.79
N GLY A 185 -4.17 12.41 2.06
CA GLY A 185 -2.84 12.76 2.54
C GLY A 185 -2.40 12.15 3.87
N HIS A 186 -3.13 11.19 4.43
CA HIS A 186 -2.80 10.47 5.66
C HIS A 186 -2.94 8.96 5.48
N ILE A 187 -3.92 8.51 4.69
CA ILE A 187 -3.81 7.19 4.07
C ILE A 187 -2.75 7.37 2.98
N PRO A 188 -1.67 6.56 2.94
CA PRO A 188 -0.77 6.53 1.79
C PRO A 188 -1.66 6.49 0.55
N VAL A 189 -1.61 7.54 -0.28
CA VAL A 189 -2.61 7.80 -1.31
C VAL A 189 -2.50 6.73 -2.39
N TYR A 190 -3.09 5.58 -2.11
CA TYR A 190 -3.33 4.51 -3.03
C TYR A 190 -4.87 4.42 -3.12
N ARG A 191 -5.46 5.46 -3.73
CA ARG A 191 -6.85 5.38 -4.22
C ARG A 191 -7.00 4.32 -5.31
N THR A 192 -5.88 3.73 -5.76
CA THR A 192 -5.76 2.62 -6.69
C THR A 192 -5.20 1.39 -5.97
N SER A 193 -5.48 0.19 -6.50
CA SER A 193 -4.91 -1.06 -6.02
C SER A 193 -3.37 -1.01 -6.04
N ALA A 194 -2.75 -1.26 -4.89
CA ALA A 194 -1.33 -1.53 -4.75
C ALA A 194 -1.08 -3.04 -4.83
N GLN A 195 0.12 -3.44 -5.23
CA GLN A 195 0.55 -4.84 -5.34
C GLN A 195 1.78 -5.05 -4.47
N TRP A 196 1.70 -5.95 -3.50
CA TRP A 196 2.78 -6.19 -2.53
C TRP A 196 3.31 -7.61 -2.68
N PRO A 197 4.63 -7.84 -2.85
CA PRO A 197 5.17 -9.19 -2.99
C PRO A 197 4.80 -10.10 -1.82
N LEU A 198 4.48 -11.36 -2.11
CA LEU A 198 4.11 -12.37 -1.11
C LEU A 198 5.30 -12.91 -0.33
N ASP A 199 6.44 -13.04 -0.98
CA ASP A 199 7.64 -13.55 -0.35
C ASP A 199 8.19 -12.50 0.63
N ALA A 200 8.42 -12.96 1.86
CA ALA A 200 8.92 -12.16 2.95
C ALA A 200 10.41 -11.83 2.79
N GLU A 201 11.19 -12.63 2.04
CA GLU A 201 12.60 -12.31 1.70
C GLU A 201 12.73 -11.00 0.92
N PHE A 202 11.62 -10.53 0.33
CA PHE A 202 11.60 -9.23 -0.29
C PHE A 202 11.71 -8.09 0.72
N ASP A 203 11.50 -8.29 2.04
CA ASP A 203 11.71 -7.37 3.19
C ASP A 203 11.34 -5.88 2.94
N LEU A 204 10.51 -5.66 1.93
CA LEU A 204 9.91 -4.40 1.60
C LEU A 204 8.71 -4.34 2.51
N VAL A 205 9.01 -3.90 3.73
CA VAL A 205 8.04 -3.33 4.65
C VAL A 205 7.17 -2.38 3.84
N PRO A 206 5.84 -2.49 3.94
CA PRO A 206 4.96 -1.58 3.23
C PRO A 206 5.37 -0.15 3.51
N LEU A 207 5.52 0.71 2.49
CA LEU A 207 6.02 2.08 2.67
C LEU A 207 5.21 2.78 3.76
N THR A 208 5.76 2.80 4.98
CA THR A 208 5.24 3.60 6.08
C THR A 208 5.91 4.95 6.00
N TYR A 209 5.13 6.00 6.16
CA TYR A 209 5.69 7.30 6.46
C TYR A 209 6.04 7.28 7.94
N ASP A 210 7.27 7.58 8.35
CA ASP A 210 7.67 7.70 9.76
C ASP A 210 7.35 9.10 10.33
N GLN A 211 7.23 10.08 9.44
CA GLN A 211 6.90 11.46 9.72
C GLN A 211 5.58 11.86 9.03
N ASN A 212 4.93 12.89 9.56
CA ASN A 212 3.66 13.37 9.01
C ASN A 212 3.85 13.80 7.53
N PRO A 213 3.23 13.11 6.56
CA PRO A 213 3.41 13.37 5.13
C PRO A 213 2.93 14.76 4.69
N LYS A 214 2.15 15.46 5.53
CA LYS A 214 1.69 16.83 5.27
C LYS A 214 2.70 17.90 5.66
N LYS A 215 3.74 17.57 6.43
CA LYS A 215 4.77 18.53 6.81
C LYS A 215 5.89 18.50 5.76
N PRO A 216 6.21 19.62 5.11
CA PRO A 216 7.30 19.66 4.16
C PRO A 216 8.61 19.33 4.89
N VAL A 217 9.48 18.60 4.21
CA VAL A 217 10.84 18.31 4.70
C VAL A 217 11.60 19.63 4.81
N ARG A 218 12.26 19.86 5.95
CA ARG A 218 13.05 21.09 6.14
C ARG A 218 14.23 21.06 5.17
N ARG A 219 14.60 22.23 4.65
CA ARG A 219 15.72 22.36 3.70
C ARG A 219 17.04 21.76 4.21
N SER A 220 17.28 21.82 5.53
CA SER A 220 18.44 21.21 6.19
C SER A 220 18.48 19.69 6.09
N ASP A 221 17.31 19.05 6.06
CA ASP A 221 17.16 17.60 6.18
C ASP A 221 17.06 16.95 4.78
N ILE A 222 16.83 17.76 3.73
CA ILE A 222 16.68 17.31 2.34
C ILE A 222 17.85 16.41 1.88
N PRO A 223 19.14 16.73 2.14
CA PRO A 223 20.24 15.85 1.75
C PRO A 223 20.18 14.46 2.38
N GLN A 224 19.83 14.38 3.67
CA GLN A 224 19.69 13.10 4.38
C GLN A 224 18.53 12.30 3.81
N VAL A 225 17.36 12.93 3.65
CA VAL A 225 16.17 12.26 3.09
C VAL A 225 16.40 11.80 1.66
N ALA A 226 17.13 12.57 0.84
CA ALA A 226 17.51 12.15 -0.50
C ALA A 226 18.36 10.86 -0.48
N SER A 227 19.28 10.73 0.49
CA SER A 227 20.08 9.52 0.68
C SER A 227 19.24 8.32 1.15
N GLU A 228 18.27 8.54 2.04
CA GLU A 228 17.33 7.50 2.49
C GLU A 228 16.46 6.98 1.33
N VAL A 229 15.94 7.89 0.50
CA VAL A 229 15.19 7.56 -0.72
C VAL A 229 16.08 6.79 -1.70
N LEU A 230 17.32 7.26 -1.94
CA LEU A 230 18.26 6.58 -2.84
C LEU A 230 18.57 5.16 -2.36
N SER A 231 18.79 4.96 -1.06
CA SER A 231 19.01 3.63 -0.46
C SER A 231 17.81 2.71 -0.67
N THR A 232 16.60 3.23 -0.43
CA THR A 232 15.35 2.48 -0.63
C THR A 232 15.18 2.07 -2.10
N VAL A 233 15.40 3.00 -3.02
CA VAL A 233 15.30 2.75 -4.46
C VAL A 233 16.40 1.80 -4.94
N SER A 234 17.60 1.88 -4.39
CA SER A 234 18.70 0.96 -4.73
C SER A 234 18.34 -0.48 -4.36
N ARG A 235 17.79 -0.70 -3.16
CA ARG A 235 17.29 -2.01 -2.73
C ARG A 235 16.17 -2.55 -3.64
N ILE A 236 15.24 -1.69 -4.08
CA ILE A 236 14.20 -2.10 -5.02
C ILE A 236 14.82 -2.41 -6.39
N SER A 237 15.79 -1.60 -6.84
CA SER A 237 16.44 -1.72 -8.14
C SER A 237 17.21 -3.03 -8.31
N GLU A 238 17.89 -3.50 -7.27
CA GLU A 238 18.53 -4.83 -7.26
C GLU A 238 17.52 -5.95 -7.55
N ARG A 239 16.29 -5.84 -7.02
CA ARG A 239 15.21 -6.81 -7.26
C ARG A 239 14.59 -6.70 -8.64
N LEU A 240 14.57 -5.48 -9.20
CA LEU A 240 14.24 -5.27 -10.61
C LEU A 240 15.34 -5.78 -11.55
N GLY A 241 16.53 -6.07 -11.01
CA GLY A 241 17.68 -6.61 -11.72
C GLY A 241 18.63 -5.55 -12.26
N PHE A 242 18.63 -4.36 -11.66
CA PHE A 242 19.61 -3.32 -11.91
C PHE A 242 20.61 -3.21 -10.76
N THR A 243 21.84 -2.85 -11.08
CA THR A 243 22.82 -2.49 -10.05
C THR A 243 22.97 -0.98 -10.01
N VAL A 244 22.70 -0.39 -8.85
CA VAL A 244 22.90 1.04 -8.61
C VAL A 244 24.32 1.24 -8.06
N GLY A 245 25.14 1.99 -8.80
CA GLY A 245 26.48 2.35 -8.39
C GLY A 245 26.51 3.41 -7.28
N PRO A 246 27.71 3.86 -6.89
CA PRO A 246 27.85 4.87 -5.84
C PRO A 246 27.11 6.18 -6.17
N ALA A 247 26.51 6.79 -5.15
CA ALA A 247 25.87 8.09 -5.26
C ALA A 247 26.89 9.19 -5.59
N SER A 248 26.56 10.06 -6.54
CA SER A 248 27.28 11.30 -6.79
C SER A 248 27.13 12.25 -5.60
N ALA A 249 28.05 13.21 -5.47
CA ALA A 249 27.85 14.32 -4.53
C ALA A 249 26.56 15.08 -4.88
N GLY A 250 25.57 15.04 -3.98
CA GLY A 250 24.30 15.72 -4.20
C GLY A 250 24.47 17.24 -4.18
N ARG A 251 23.70 17.95 -5.00
CA ARG A 251 23.85 19.39 -5.22
C ARG A 251 22.51 20.10 -5.34
N TRP A 252 22.48 21.36 -4.94
CA TRP A 252 21.37 22.26 -5.26
C TRP A 252 21.51 22.74 -6.70
N VAL A 253 20.55 22.41 -7.55
CA VAL A 253 20.53 22.83 -8.95
C VAL A 253 19.77 24.15 -9.04
N LYS A 254 20.37 25.13 -9.73
CA LYS A 254 19.67 26.35 -10.11
C LYS A 254 18.86 26.04 -11.37
N ASP A 255 17.59 25.73 -11.19
CA ASP A 255 16.63 25.74 -12.30
C ASP A 255 15.97 27.12 -12.28
N GLY A 256 15.77 27.78 -13.43
CA GLY A 256 15.51 29.23 -13.56
C GLY A 256 14.21 29.78 -12.93
N GLY A 257 13.58 29.04 -12.01
CA GLY A 257 12.48 29.46 -11.14
C GLY A 257 12.91 29.64 -9.67
N ASN A 258 11.93 29.85 -8.78
CA ASN A 258 12.17 30.12 -7.35
C ASN A 258 12.53 28.88 -6.51
N ALA A 259 12.35 27.68 -7.04
CA ALA A 259 12.70 26.44 -6.36
C ALA A 259 14.05 25.94 -6.88
N ASN A 260 15.07 25.94 -6.02
CA ASN A 260 16.33 25.26 -6.28
C ASN A 260 16.20 23.81 -5.77
N PRO A 261 15.97 22.80 -6.63
CA PRO A 261 15.88 21.42 -6.20
C PRO A 261 17.25 20.88 -5.76
N TYR A 262 17.26 20.02 -4.74
CA TYR A 262 18.41 19.20 -4.42
C TYR A 262 18.36 17.93 -5.28
N VAL A 263 19.47 17.62 -5.95
CA VAL A 263 19.57 16.47 -6.84
C VAL A 263 20.75 15.61 -6.42
N VAL A 264 20.51 14.31 -6.27
CA VAL A 264 21.53 13.28 -6.13
C VAL A 264 21.30 12.24 -7.22
N SER A 265 22.37 11.74 -7.82
CA SER A 265 22.31 10.76 -8.90
C SER A 265 23.23 9.59 -8.62
N ALA A 266 22.96 8.45 -9.26
CA ALA A 266 23.83 7.28 -9.23
C ALA A 266 23.82 6.63 -10.62
N HIS A 267 24.96 6.12 -11.05
CA HIS A 267 25.03 5.32 -12.28
C HIS A 267 24.25 4.02 -12.10
N VAL A 268 23.61 3.55 -13.16
CA VAL A 268 22.85 2.30 -13.14
C VAL A 268 23.40 1.36 -14.21
N GLU A 269 23.75 0.16 -13.79
CA GLU A 269 24.08 -0.94 -14.69
C GLU A 269 22.81 -1.79 -14.89
N ASN A 270 22.47 -2.03 -16.15
CA ASN A 270 21.33 -2.84 -16.54
C ASN A 270 21.67 -3.68 -17.77
N ASP A 271 21.62 -5.00 -17.61
CA ASP A 271 21.75 -5.95 -18.71
C ASP A 271 20.40 -6.51 -19.17
N LEU A 272 19.29 -6.09 -18.54
CA LEU A 272 17.96 -6.61 -18.81
C LEU A 272 17.25 -5.86 -19.93
N LEU A 273 16.57 -6.63 -20.77
CA LEU A 273 15.60 -6.13 -21.74
C LEU A 273 14.38 -5.52 -21.03
N ILE A 274 13.73 -4.54 -21.69
CA ILE A 274 12.56 -3.83 -21.14
C ILE A 274 11.44 -4.80 -20.76
N ASP A 275 11.18 -5.85 -21.55
CA ASP A 275 10.12 -6.82 -21.25
C ASP A 275 10.38 -7.61 -19.96
N GLU A 276 11.65 -7.99 -19.74
CA GLU A 276 12.07 -8.68 -18.52
C GLU A 276 11.98 -7.75 -17.31
N LEU A 277 12.33 -6.48 -17.49
CA LEU A 277 12.15 -5.45 -16.49
C LEU A 277 10.66 -5.24 -16.13
N VAL A 278 9.77 -5.17 -17.13
CA VAL A 278 8.31 -5.06 -16.92
C VAL A 278 7.80 -6.26 -16.14
N ARG A 279 8.26 -7.47 -16.48
CA ARG A 279 7.90 -8.70 -15.77
C ARG A 279 8.33 -8.64 -14.29
N ARG A 280 9.57 -8.25 -14.02
CA ARG A 280 10.11 -8.13 -12.66
C ARG A 280 9.51 -6.98 -11.85
N ALA A 281 9.07 -5.90 -12.51
CA ALA A 281 8.43 -4.77 -11.85
C ALA A 281 6.98 -5.05 -11.45
N ARG A 282 6.32 -6.06 -12.05
CA ARG A 282 4.89 -6.33 -11.82
C ARG A 282 4.54 -6.50 -10.32
N PRO A 283 5.26 -7.29 -9.51
CA PRO A 283 4.98 -7.40 -8.07
C PRO A 283 5.19 -6.10 -7.29
N PHE A 284 5.85 -5.11 -7.89
CA PHE A 284 6.20 -3.81 -7.30
C PHE A 284 5.46 -2.64 -7.96
N GLY A 285 4.33 -2.87 -8.65
CA GLY A 285 3.68 -1.85 -9.49
C GLY A 285 3.27 -0.55 -8.76
N HIS A 286 3.26 -0.54 -7.42
CA HIS A 286 3.05 0.67 -6.61
C HIS A 286 4.35 1.36 -6.16
N LEU A 287 5.49 0.67 -6.21
CA LEU A 287 6.83 1.19 -5.90
C LEU A 287 7.62 1.57 -7.14
N ALA A 288 7.41 0.87 -8.24
CA ALA A 288 8.17 1.01 -9.47
C ALA A 288 7.24 0.88 -10.67
N THR A 289 7.14 1.95 -11.45
CA THR A 289 6.38 2.00 -12.69
C THR A 289 7.37 2.01 -13.85
N VAL A 290 7.32 0.99 -14.71
CA VAL A 290 8.08 1.01 -15.97
C VAL A 290 7.35 1.90 -16.96
N VAL A 291 8.04 2.95 -17.41
CA VAL A 291 7.51 4.06 -18.21
C VAL A 291 7.92 3.92 -19.69
N ALA A 292 9.03 3.23 -19.97
CA ALA A 292 9.49 2.98 -21.32
C ALA A 292 8.43 2.24 -22.16
N GLY A 293 8.12 2.77 -23.36
CA GLY A 293 7.16 2.16 -24.29
C GLY A 293 5.67 2.48 -24.04
N GLN A 294 5.32 3.27 -23.03
CA GLN A 294 3.93 3.66 -22.79
C GLN A 294 3.52 4.89 -23.63
N PRO A 295 2.46 4.82 -24.45
CA PRO A 295 2.00 5.96 -25.24
C PRO A 295 1.39 7.05 -24.33
N GLY A 296 1.77 8.31 -24.56
CA GLY A 296 1.12 9.48 -23.94
C GLY A 296 1.72 9.97 -22.61
N ILE A 297 2.85 9.43 -22.15
CA ILE A 297 3.53 9.98 -20.97
C ILE A 297 4.33 11.24 -21.37
N PRO A 298 4.11 12.39 -20.74
CA PRO A 298 4.80 13.63 -21.09
C PRO A 298 6.30 13.46 -20.88
N GLN A 299 7.09 13.78 -21.92
CA GLN A 299 8.53 13.96 -21.82
C GLN A 299 8.83 15.03 -20.76
N ARG A 300 9.85 14.80 -19.93
CA ARG A 300 10.38 15.88 -19.07
C ARG A 300 10.86 17.02 -19.97
N ARG A 301 10.82 18.27 -19.46
CA ARG A 301 11.25 19.50 -20.17
C ARG A 301 12.64 19.41 -20.83
N ASN A 302 13.47 18.47 -20.39
CA ASN A 302 14.85 18.29 -20.85
C ASN A 302 15.03 17.13 -21.86
N GLY A 303 13.95 16.58 -22.43
CA GLY A 303 14.01 15.50 -23.42
C GLY A 303 14.35 14.11 -22.86
N ARG A 304 14.49 13.96 -21.54
CA ARG A 304 14.74 12.67 -20.88
C ARG A 304 13.51 11.78 -20.92
N HIS A 305 13.72 10.52 -21.28
CA HIS A 305 12.75 9.45 -21.15
C HIS A 305 13.03 8.68 -19.86
N ASP A 306 12.12 8.79 -18.89
CA ASP A 306 12.15 7.93 -17.71
C ASP A 306 11.88 6.49 -18.19
N ILE A 307 12.70 5.55 -17.74
CA ILE A 307 12.52 4.12 -17.99
C ILE A 307 11.76 3.50 -16.83
N VAL A 308 12.12 3.87 -15.60
CA VAL A 308 11.41 3.46 -14.38
C VAL A 308 11.22 4.67 -13.49
N ARG A 309 10.01 4.85 -12.96
CA ARG A 309 9.71 5.82 -11.89
C ARG A 309 9.47 5.07 -10.60
N PHE A 310 10.04 5.59 -9.52
CA PHE A 310 9.85 5.03 -8.19
C PHE A 310 8.90 5.88 -7.36
N ALA A 311 8.07 5.23 -6.56
CA ALA A 311 7.38 5.90 -5.48
C ALA A 311 8.42 6.39 -4.47
N ALA A 312 8.42 7.68 -4.22
CA ALA A 312 9.33 8.32 -3.28
C ALA A 312 8.53 9.04 -2.20
N ARG A 313 9.23 9.43 -1.13
CA ARG A 313 8.66 10.21 -0.04
C ARG A 313 8.07 11.54 -0.58
N PRO A 314 6.95 12.06 -0.03
CA PRO A 314 6.40 13.35 -0.41
C PRO A 314 7.48 14.44 -0.44
N GLY A 315 7.49 15.24 -1.51
CA GLY A 315 8.53 16.24 -1.76
C GLY A 315 9.77 15.71 -2.49
N PHE A 316 9.77 14.44 -2.92
CA PHE A 316 10.84 13.84 -3.71
C PHE A 316 10.28 13.09 -4.92
N ALA A 317 11.07 13.07 -6.00
CA ALA A 317 10.86 12.23 -7.15
C ALA A 317 12.11 11.36 -7.37
N ALA A 318 11.92 10.10 -7.74
CA ALA A 318 13.00 9.19 -8.06
C ALA A 318 12.72 8.47 -9.39
N ALA A 319 13.69 8.46 -10.30
CA ALA A 319 13.55 7.83 -11.61
C ALA A 319 14.89 7.37 -12.18
N VAL A 320 14.85 6.24 -12.91
CA VAL A 320 15.93 5.80 -13.79
C VAL A 320 15.62 6.32 -15.19
N SER A 321 16.57 7.02 -15.78
CA SER A 321 16.47 7.62 -17.12
C SER A 321 17.79 7.47 -17.86
N GLU A 322 17.73 7.53 -19.19
CA GLU A 322 18.93 7.63 -20.01
C GLU A 322 19.55 9.04 -19.89
N SER A 323 20.85 9.08 -19.66
CA SER A 323 21.64 10.30 -19.61
C SER A 323 21.73 10.90 -21.01
N PRO A 324 21.38 12.19 -21.20
CA PRO A 324 21.43 12.84 -22.50
C PRO A 324 22.86 13.05 -23.00
N ASP A 325 23.85 13.01 -22.11
CA ASP A 325 25.25 13.35 -22.42
C ASP A 325 26.02 12.13 -22.96
N ASP A 326 25.69 10.91 -22.52
CA ASP A 326 26.47 9.70 -22.80
C ASP A 326 25.64 8.42 -23.00
N GLY A 327 24.31 8.51 -22.97
CA GLY A 327 23.42 7.36 -23.17
C GLY A 327 23.40 6.34 -22.02
N ARG A 328 24.11 6.61 -20.92
CA ARG A 328 24.15 5.70 -19.76
C ARG A 328 22.92 5.84 -18.90
N LEU A 329 22.53 4.76 -18.22
CA LEU A 329 21.41 4.82 -17.29
C LEU A 329 21.82 5.49 -15.99
N VAL A 330 20.97 6.39 -15.52
CA VAL A 330 21.19 7.15 -14.29
C VAL A 330 19.93 7.14 -13.45
N LEU A 331 20.05 6.71 -12.21
CA LEU A 331 19.06 6.93 -11.17
C LEU A 331 19.22 8.35 -10.65
N THR A 332 18.15 9.13 -10.66
CA THR A 332 18.11 10.49 -10.12
C THR A 332 17.06 10.58 -9.03
N VAL A 333 17.44 11.11 -7.87
CA VAL A 333 16.54 11.53 -6.79
C VAL A 333 16.57 13.05 -6.70
N GLU A 334 15.41 13.68 -6.76
CA GLU A 334 15.23 15.12 -6.85
C GLU A 334 14.18 15.59 -5.84
N SER A 335 14.47 16.66 -5.09
CA SER A 335 13.45 17.32 -4.26
C SER A 335 12.54 18.19 -5.11
N THR A 336 11.21 18.10 -4.93
CA THR A 336 10.19 18.79 -5.74
C THR A 336 9.65 20.06 -5.12
#